data_AF-A0A962HP02-F1
#
_entry.id   AF-A0A962HP02-F1
#
_cell.length_a   1.000
_cell.length_b   1.000
_cell.length_c   1.000
_cell.angle_alpha   90.00
_cell.angle_beta   90.00
_cell.angle_gamma   90.00
#
_symmetry.space_group_name_H-M   'P 1'
#
loop_
_entity.id
_entity.type
_entity.pdbx_description
1 polymer ?
#
loop_
_entity_poly.entity_id
_entity_poly.type
_entity_poly.pdbx_seq_one_letter_code
_entity_poly.pdbx_strand_id
1 'polypeptide(L)'
;MVDAHYQHRTGSSPELVLFSRKNISYKTACDIIDRYPWASELELSDRYGEGGGFYFVAGAPEGIHAAYQFTPVEADRGLLNLELVLKKGWLGMIGRRAKSIDFDAVSTSMAKQKIRELFTDSPEALYEKYR
;
A
#
# COMPACT_ATOMS: atom_id res chain seq x y z
N MET A 1 1.06 13.07 7.22
CA MET A 1 1.88 13.07 5.98
C MET A 1 1.92 11.64 5.46
N VAL A 2 1.83 11.44 4.15
CA VAL A 2 1.78 10.10 3.54
C VAL A 2 3.01 9.92 2.65
N ASP A 3 3.71 8.81 2.84
CA ASP A 3 4.80 8.38 1.97
C ASP A 3 4.32 7.23 1.07
N ALA A 4 4.89 7.13 -0.12
CA ALA A 4 4.59 6.08 -1.08
C ALA A 4 5.86 5.36 -1.51
N HIS A 5 5.82 4.04 -1.42
CA HIS A 5 6.83 3.13 -1.91
C HIS A 5 6.16 2.21 -2.93
N TYR A 6 6.74 2.08 -4.12
CA TYR A 6 6.15 1.23 -5.14
C TYR A 6 7.23 0.59 -5.98
N GLN A 7 6.95 -0.61 -6.46
CA GLN A 7 7.90 -1.41 -7.21
C GLN A 7 7.30 -1.82 -8.54
N HIS A 8 8.09 -1.69 -9.60
CA HIS A 8 7.82 -2.30 -10.89
C HIS A 8 9.14 -2.49 -11.63
N ARG A 9 9.13 -3.35 -12.64
CA ARG A 9 10.26 -3.55 -13.54
C ARG A 9 10.35 -2.38 -14.53
N THR A 10 11.57 -2.11 -14.99
CA THR A 10 11.82 -1.09 -16.01
C THR A 10 12.48 -1.74 -17.23
N GLY A 11 11.92 -1.45 -18.41
CA GLY A 11 12.38 -2.07 -19.66
C GLY A 11 12.23 -3.59 -19.64
N SER A 12 13.29 -4.29 -20.01
CA SER A 12 13.33 -5.76 -20.13
C SER A 12 14.07 -6.44 -18.97
N SER A 13 14.39 -5.72 -17.89
CA SER A 13 15.08 -6.30 -16.73
C SER A 13 14.13 -7.19 -15.91
N PRO A 14 14.58 -8.35 -15.41
CA PRO A 14 13.81 -9.15 -14.46
C PRO A 14 13.78 -8.53 -13.05
N GLU A 15 14.58 -7.50 -12.77
CA GLU A 15 14.70 -6.92 -11.43
C GLU A 15 13.62 -5.88 -11.13
N LEU A 16 12.99 -6.01 -9.96
CA LEU A 16 12.08 -4.99 -9.42
C LEU A 16 12.84 -3.75 -8.98
N VAL A 17 12.44 -2.59 -9.50
CA VAL A 17 13.00 -1.30 -9.10
C VAL A 17 12.09 -0.68 -8.04
N LEU A 18 12.66 -0.33 -6.88
CA LEU A 18 11.96 0.39 -5.83
C LEU A 18 11.97 1.89 -6.09
N PHE A 19 10.78 2.48 -6.17
CA PHE A 19 10.55 3.91 -6.21
C PHE A 19 10.00 4.37 -4.86
N SER A 20 10.44 5.53 -4.39
CA SER A 20 9.99 6.10 -3.12
C SER A 20 9.73 7.59 -3.27
N ARG A 21 8.59 8.06 -2.74
CA ARG A 21 8.22 9.47 -2.69
C ARG A 21 7.69 9.80 -1.30
N LYS A 22 8.21 10.89 -0.71
CA LYS A 22 7.81 11.33 0.62
C LYS A 22 6.80 12.46 0.55
N ASN A 23 5.94 12.55 1.57
CA ASN A 23 4.98 13.64 1.75
C ASN A 23 4.10 13.91 0.52
N ILE A 24 3.60 12.84 -0.09
CA ILE A 24 2.79 12.93 -1.31
C ILE A 24 1.38 13.47 -1.01
N SER A 25 0.73 14.00 -2.04
CA SER A 25 -0.70 14.32 -1.99
C SER A 25 -1.54 13.11 -2.40
N TYR A 26 -2.84 13.12 -2.08
CA TYR A 26 -3.77 12.08 -2.56
C TYR A 26 -3.82 12.01 -4.09
N LYS A 27 -3.77 13.17 -4.76
CA LYS A 27 -3.67 13.21 -6.23
C LYS A 27 -2.41 12.50 -6.71
N THR A 28 -1.27 12.72 -6.06
CA THR A 28 -0.02 12.03 -6.40
C THR A 28 -0.11 10.52 -6.18
N ALA A 29 -0.80 10.05 -5.14
CA ALA A 29 -1.06 8.62 -4.95
C ALA A 29 -1.88 8.04 -6.11
N CYS A 30 -2.93 8.74 -6.54
CA CYS A 30 -3.71 8.36 -7.71
C CYS A 30 -2.85 8.32 -8.98
N ASP A 31 -2.06 9.36 -9.22
CA ASP A 31 -1.17 9.47 -10.38
C ASP A 31 -0.14 8.31 -10.41
N ILE A 32 0.34 7.83 -9.25
CA ILE A 32 1.24 6.67 -9.15
C ILE A 32 0.52 5.39 -9.61
N ILE A 33 -0.70 5.15 -9.12
CA ILE A 33 -1.51 3.99 -9.50
C ILE A 33 -1.86 4.03 -10.99
N ASP A 34 -2.21 5.21 -11.51
CA ASP A 34 -2.62 5.40 -12.92
C ASP A 34 -1.47 5.24 -13.92
N ARG A 35 -0.25 5.59 -13.51
CA ARG A 35 0.94 5.49 -14.37
C ARG A 35 1.70 4.19 -14.19
N TYR A 36 1.23 3.32 -13.31
CA TYR A 36 1.86 2.03 -13.09
C TYR A 36 1.79 1.18 -14.36
N PRO A 37 2.85 0.45 -14.74
CA PRO A 37 2.89 -0.33 -15.96
C PRO A 37 2.16 -1.68 -15.79
N TRP A 38 0.86 -1.63 -15.47
CA TRP A 38 0.02 -2.78 -15.10
C TRP A 38 0.19 -4.00 -16.01
N ALA A 39 -0.06 -3.82 -17.31
CA ALA A 39 -0.06 -4.93 -18.25
C ALA A 39 1.31 -5.63 -18.35
N SER A 40 2.39 -4.87 -18.51
CA SER A 40 3.73 -5.44 -18.60
C SER A 40 4.21 -6.01 -17.28
N GLU A 41 3.85 -5.40 -16.15
CA GLU A 41 4.25 -5.94 -14.85
C GLU A 41 3.55 -7.27 -14.55
N LEU A 42 2.27 -7.40 -14.89
CA LEU A 42 1.53 -8.66 -14.73
C LEU A 42 2.15 -9.77 -15.59
N GLU A 43 2.48 -9.50 -16.86
CA GLU A 43 3.16 -10.47 -17.72
C GLU A 43 4.50 -10.93 -17.13
N LEU A 44 5.30 -9.99 -16.61
CA LEU A 44 6.60 -10.31 -16.02
C LEU A 44 6.45 -11.02 -14.66
N SER A 45 5.42 -10.69 -13.88
CA SER A 45 5.09 -11.38 -12.64
C SER A 45 4.76 -12.85 -12.89
N ASP A 46 3.93 -13.14 -13.91
CA ASP A 46 3.62 -14.52 -14.30
C ASP A 46 4.88 -15.29 -14.74
N ARG A 47 5.82 -14.61 -15.40
CA ARG A 47 7.08 -15.20 -15.86
C ARG A 47 8.07 -15.50 -14.74
N TYR A 48 8.21 -14.59 -13.78
CA TYR A 48 9.27 -14.65 -12.76
C TYR A 48 8.78 -15.13 -11.38
N GLY A 49 7.46 -15.26 -11.19
CA GLY A 49 6.86 -15.70 -9.93
C GLY A 49 6.86 -14.64 -8.82
N GLU A 50 7.26 -13.41 -9.14
CA GLU A 50 7.26 -12.27 -8.23
C GLU A 50 6.79 -11.01 -8.98
N GLY A 51 5.91 -10.24 -8.34
CA GLY A 51 5.36 -9.00 -8.88
C GLY A 51 5.70 -7.80 -8.01
N GLY A 52 5.64 -6.62 -8.61
CA GLY A 52 5.69 -5.36 -7.88
C GLY A 52 4.41 -5.06 -7.10
N GLY A 53 4.32 -3.83 -6.60
CA GLY A 53 3.14 -3.37 -5.88
C GLY A 53 3.31 -1.98 -5.30
N PHE A 54 2.38 -1.60 -4.44
CA PHE A 54 2.34 -0.30 -3.79
C PHE A 54 2.23 -0.46 -2.28
N TYR A 55 2.90 0.44 -1.56
CA TYR A 55 2.82 0.59 -0.12
C TYR A 55 2.71 2.08 0.20
N PHE A 56 1.53 2.50 0.63
CA PHE A 56 1.24 3.88 1.04
C PHE A 56 1.14 3.92 2.56
N VAL A 57 1.90 4.79 3.22
CA VAL A 57 1.98 4.82 4.69
C VAL A 57 1.80 6.22 5.24
N ALA A 58 0.90 6.37 6.22
CA ALA A 58 0.71 7.56 7.02
C ALA A 58 1.26 7.34 8.43
N GLY A 59 2.14 8.23 8.89
CA GLY A 59 2.78 8.13 10.20
C GLY A 59 4.20 7.58 10.13
N ALA A 60 4.68 7.01 11.24
CA ALA A 60 6.03 6.45 11.32
C ALA A 60 5.96 4.93 11.15
N PRO A 61 6.65 4.33 10.16
CA PRO A 61 6.66 2.86 9.98
C PRO A 61 7.12 2.11 11.23
N GLU A 62 8.08 2.71 11.96
CA GLU A 62 8.60 2.21 13.23
C GLU A 62 7.74 2.58 14.45
N GLY A 63 6.52 3.06 14.26
CA GLY A 63 5.70 3.59 15.34
C GLY A 63 4.22 3.53 15.01
N ILE A 64 3.51 4.60 15.33
CA ILE A 64 2.10 4.74 15.02
C ILE A 64 1.95 4.99 13.52
N HIS A 65 1.25 4.11 12.83
CA HIS A 65 0.99 4.27 11.40
C HIS A 65 -0.28 3.54 10.93
N ALA A 66 -0.73 3.96 9.76
CA ALA A 66 -1.67 3.26 8.92
C ALA A 66 -1.03 3.08 7.54
N ALA A 67 -1.13 1.89 6.97
CA ALA A 67 -0.58 1.61 5.66
C ALA A 67 -1.52 0.78 4.80
N TYR A 68 -1.65 1.16 3.53
CA TYR A 68 -2.30 0.34 2.52
C TYR A 68 -1.24 -0.32 1.65
N GLN A 69 -1.29 -1.65 1.57
CA GLN A 69 -0.57 -2.42 0.57
C GLN A 69 -1.54 -2.80 -0.56
N PHE A 70 -1.15 -2.52 -1.79
CA PHE A 70 -1.92 -2.86 -2.98
C PHE A 70 -1.03 -3.65 -3.94
N THR A 71 -1.40 -4.89 -4.23
CA THR A 71 -0.62 -5.80 -5.08
C THR A 71 -1.40 -6.10 -6.36
N PRO A 72 -0.91 -5.74 -7.54
CA PRO A 72 -1.54 -6.07 -8.81
C PRO A 72 -1.82 -7.57 -8.97
N VAL A 73 -3.02 -7.91 -9.43
CA VAL A 73 -3.37 -9.29 -9.82
C VAL A 73 -4.09 -9.36 -11.18
N GLU A 74 -4.72 -8.28 -11.61
CA GLU A 74 -5.32 -8.11 -12.94
C GLU A 74 -5.06 -6.68 -13.44
N ALA A 75 -5.32 -6.41 -14.71
CA ALA A 75 -4.98 -5.13 -15.36
C ALA A 75 -5.59 -3.89 -14.66
N ASP A 76 -6.72 -4.06 -13.97
CA ASP A 76 -7.42 -3.02 -13.24
C ASP A 76 -7.78 -3.42 -11.80
N ARG A 77 -7.21 -4.51 -11.27
CA ARG A 77 -7.48 -5.01 -9.91
C ARG A 77 -6.23 -5.47 -9.19
N GLY A 78 -6.29 -5.42 -7.87
CA GLY A 78 -5.23 -5.85 -6.99
C GLY A 78 -5.75 -6.32 -5.64
N LEU A 79 -4.96 -7.11 -4.93
CA LEU A 79 -5.20 -7.43 -3.53
C LEU A 79 -4.91 -6.18 -2.69
N LEU A 80 -5.86 -5.78 -1.85
CA LEU A 80 -5.69 -4.63 -0.96
C LEU A 80 -5.72 -5.09 0.50
N ASN A 81 -4.68 -4.74 1.24
CA ASN A 81 -4.58 -4.92 2.68
C ASN A 81 -4.38 -3.57 3.37
N LEU A 82 -5.00 -3.39 4.54
CA LEU A 82 -4.71 -2.29 5.46
C LEU A 82 -4.02 -2.81 6.71
N GLU A 83 -2.85 -2.26 7.00
CA GLU A 83 -2.14 -2.42 8.26
C GLU A 83 -2.34 -1.17 9.14
N LEU A 84 -2.69 -1.38 10.41
CA LEU A 84 -2.83 -0.33 11.42
C LEU A 84 -1.98 -0.69 12.62
N VAL A 85 -1.16 0.25 13.09
CA VAL A 85 -0.34 0.09 14.31
C VAL A 85 -0.47 1.34 15.16
N LEU A 86 -0.95 1.20 16.40
CA LEU A 86 -1.13 2.31 17.37
C LEU A 86 -0.21 2.23 18.58
N LYS A 87 0.37 1.07 18.86
CA LYS A 87 1.31 0.89 19.99
C LYS A 87 2.22 -0.29 19.71
N LYS A 88 3.54 -0.08 19.81
CA LYS A 88 4.51 -1.17 19.95
C LYS A 88 4.34 -1.76 21.36
N GLY A 89 4.05 -3.06 21.45
CA GLY A 89 3.94 -3.73 22.74
C GLY A 89 5.25 -3.69 23.53
N TRP A 90 5.19 -3.64 24.86
CA TRP A 90 6.37 -3.86 25.70
C TRP A 90 6.77 -5.33 25.54
N LEU A 91 8.05 -5.62 25.23
CA LEU A 91 8.54 -6.97 24.89
C LEU A 91 7.82 -7.62 23.68
N GLY A 92 7.49 -6.83 22.65
CA GLY A 92 7.13 -7.35 21.31
C GLY A 92 5.69 -7.87 21.14
N MET A 93 5.00 -8.26 22.21
CA MET A 93 3.62 -8.79 22.12
C MET A 93 2.66 -8.20 23.15
N ILE A 94 3.12 -7.85 24.36
CA ILE A 94 2.22 -7.36 25.42
C ILE A 94 1.82 -5.91 25.15
N GLY A 95 0.54 -5.69 24.85
CA GLY A 95 -0.02 -4.37 24.59
C GLY A 95 0.20 -3.82 23.18
N ARG A 96 0.60 -4.66 22.20
CA ARG A 96 0.62 -4.26 20.79
C ARG A 96 -0.82 -4.00 20.34
N ARG A 97 -1.13 -2.78 19.93
CA ARG A 97 -2.39 -2.44 19.27
C ARG A 97 -2.11 -2.39 17.78
N ALA A 98 -2.33 -3.51 17.10
CA ALA A 98 -2.22 -3.60 15.66
C ALA A 98 -3.43 -4.33 15.08
N LYS A 99 -3.78 -4.00 13.84
CA LYS A 99 -4.85 -4.66 13.08
C LYS A 99 -4.42 -4.78 11.62
N SER A 100 -4.76 -5.90 11.01
CA SER A 100 -4.63 -6.09 9.57
C SER A 100 -6.01 -6.45 9.01
N ILE A 101 -6.39 -5.84 7.90
CA ILE A 101 -7.68 -6.04 7.25
C ILE A 101 -7.42 -6.34 5.78
N ASP A 102 -7.84 -7.52 5.33
CA ASP A 102 -7.86 -7.92 3.94
C ASP A 102 -9.18 -7.48 3.30
N PHE A 103 -9.10 -6.76 2.17
CA PHE A 103 -10.25 -6.35 1.38
C PHE A 103 -10.43 -7.20 0.11
N ASP A 104 -9.75 -8.33 0.03
CA ASP A 104 -9.66 -9.19 -1.16
C ASP A 104 -9.17 -8.42 -2.40
N ALA A 105 -9.53 -8.91 -3.59
CA ALA A 105 -9.22 -8.31 -4.88
C ALA A 105 -10.20 -7.18 -5.22
N VAL A 106 -9.72 -5.93 -5.16
CA VAL A 106 -10.48 -4.71 -5.45
C VAL A 106 -10.02 -4.04 -6.74
N SER A 107 -10.88 -3.23 -7.36
CA SER A 107 -10.49 -2.42 -8.51
C SER A 107 -9.53 -1.30 -8.12
N THR A 108 -8.75 -0.79 -9.07
CA THR A 108 -7.89 0.39 -8.87
C THR A 108 -8.68 1.61 -8.39
N SER A 109 -9.93 1.77 -8.85
CA SER A 109 -10.84 2.84 -8.39
C SER A 109 -11.19 2.68 -6.90
N MET A 110 -11.56 1.47 -6.48
CA MET A 110 -11.85 1.18 -5.08
C MET A 110 -10.61 1.32 -4.20
N ALA A 111 -9.45 0.85 -4.68
CA ALA A 111 -8.18 1.01 -3.98
C ALA A 111 -7.86 2.50 -3.74
N LYS A 112 -8.01 3.36 -4.76
CA LYS A 112 -7.85 4.81 -4.58
C LYS A 112 -8.81 5.38 -3.55
N GLN A 113 -10.10 5.00 -3.60
CA GLN A 113 -11.09 5.44 -2.61
C GLN A 113 -10.69 5.07 -1.18
N LYS A 114 -10.19 3.85 -0.97
CA LYS A 114 -9.69 3.37 0.33
C LYS A 114 -8.42 4.08 0.77
N ILE A 115 -7.44 4.21 -0.12
CA ILE A 115 -6.17 4.90 0.13
C ILE A 115 -6.37 6.37 0.52
N ARG A 116 -7.46 7.00 0.07
CA ARG A 116 -7.84 8.36 0.48
C ARG A 116 -7.90 8.53 1.99
N GLU A 117 -8.29 7.47 2.71
CA GLU A 117 -8.39 7.47 4.17
C GLU A 117 -7.07 7.86 4.85
N LEU A 118 -5.91 7.51 4.27
CA LEU A 118 -4.58 7.91 4.79
C LEU A 118 -4.34 9.43 4.75
N PHE A 119 -5.10 10.15 3.93
CA PHE A 119 -4.98 11.60 3.74
C PHE A 119 -6.02 12.39 4.51
N THR A 120 -7.09 11.74 4.96
CA THR A 120 -8.21 12.38 5.67
C THR A 120 -8.23 12.05 7.16
N ASP A 121 -7.82 10.84 7.53
CA ASP A 121 -7.96 10.31 8.87
C ASP A 121 -6.57 10.12 9.53
N SER A 122 -6.52 10.24 10.86
CA SER A 122 -5.34 9.82 11.62
C SER A 122 -5.30 8.30 11.76
N PRO A 123 -4.13 7.68 11.99
CA PRO A 123 -4.05 6.24 12.28
C PRO A 123 -4.99 5.79 13.41
N GLU A 124 -5.14 6.59 14.46
CA GLU A 124 -6.06 6.33 15.58
C GLU A 124 -7.52 6.32 15.14
N ALA A 125 -7.93 7.30 14.33
CA ALA A 125 -9.28 7.35 13.79
C ALA A 125 -9.59 6.14 12.90
N LEU A 126 -8.62 5.71 12.09
CA LEU A 126 -8.76 4.50 11.27
C LEU A 126 -8.86 3.24 12.11
N TYR A 127 -8.08 3.13 13.19
CA TYR A 127 -8.15 2.00 14.10
C TYR A 127 -9.53 1.85 14.75
N GLU A 128 -10.12 2.94 15.21
CA GLU A 128 -11.47 2.88 15.81
C GLU A 128 -12.55 2.66 14.74
N LYS A 129 -12.40 3.21 13.53
CA LYS A 129 -13.32 2.98 12.40
C LYS A 129 -13.39 1.51 12.00
N TYR A 130 -12.27 0.82 12.00
CA TYR A 130 -12.18 -0.58 11.62
C TYR A 130 -12.21 -1.54 12.81
N ARG A 131 -12.53 -1.08 14.03
CA ARG A 131 -12.51 -1.90 15.25
C ARG A 131 -13.47 -3.08 15.20
#